data_AF-A0A3M1DUY8-F1
#
_entry.id   AF-A0A3M1DUY8-F1
#
_cell.length_a   1.000
_cell.length_b   1.000
_cell.length_c   1.000
_cell.angle_alpha   90.00
_cell.angle_beta   90.00
_cell.angle_gamma   90.00
#
_symmetry.space_group_name_H-M   'P 1'
#
loop_
_entity.id
_entity.type
_entity.pdbx_description
1 polymer ?
#
loop_
_entity_poly.entity_id
_entity_poly.type
_entity_poly.pdbx_seq_one_letter_code
_entity_poly.pdbx_strand_id
1 'polypeptide(L)' 'MKKLLFHLDTDPMPSVFDTVVAYDGGADIVSGYGGLTPDNVGPLVDGAIFTRAPKDKHNTALFISGSNLVAGQDLLTA' A
#
# COMPACT_ATOMS: atom_id res chain seq x y z
N MET A 1 -1.34 6.08 -17.80
CA MET A 1 -1.84 4.94 -17.00
C MET A 1 -2.35 5.48 -15.68
N LYS A 2 -3.37 4.87 -15.06
CA LYS A 2 -3.82 5.30 -13.72
C LYS A 2 -2.74 5.04 -12.67
N LYS A 3 -2.48 6.02 -11.81
CA LYS A 3 -1.65 5.92 -10.61
C LYS A 3 -2.40 5.17 -9.52
N LEU A 4 -1.99 3.94 -9.25
CA LEU A 4 -2.59 3.08 -8.23
C LEU A 4 -1.74 3.17 -6.98
N LEU A 5 -2.36 3.52 -5.85
CA LEU A 5 -1.76 3.42 -4.53
C LEU A 5 -2.43 2.29 -3.75
N PHE A 6 -1.64 1.30 -3.35
CA PHE A 6 -2.08 0.27 -2.43
C PHE A 6 -1.69 0.68 -1.02
N HIS A 7 -2.69 0.95 -0.19
CA HIS A 7 -2.54 1.38 1.20
C HIS A 7 -2.55 0.13 2.10
N LEU A 8 -1.39 -0.15 2.67
CA LEU A 8 -1.07 -1.31 3.47
C LEU A 8 -1.07 -0.88 4.95
N ASP A 9 -2.11 -1.22 5.69
CA ASP A 9 -2.32 -0.79 7.07
C ASP A 9 -2.18 -1.97 8.04
N THR A 10 -1.41 -1.77 9.11
CA THR A 10 -1.26 -2.77 10.18
C THR A 10 -2.45 -2.78 11.14
N ASP A 11 -3.22 -1.70 11.21
CA ASP A 11 -4.48 -1.66 11.96
C ASP A 11 -5.58 -2.44 11.21
N PRO A 12 -6.63 -2.95 11.90
CA PRO A 12 -7.68 -3.75 11.26
C PRO A 12 -8.44 -3.03 10.13
N MET A 13 -8.47 -1.69 10.18
CA MET A 13 -9.12 -0.85 9.18
C MET A 13 -8.13 0.20 8.68
N PRO A 14 -7.99 0.37 7.35
CA PRO A 14 -7.13 1.40 6.81
C PRO A 14 -7.51 2.80 7.29
N SER A 15 -6.51 3.59 7.62
CA SER A 15 -6.65 5.00 7.99
C SER A 15 -7.36 5.82 6.89
N VAL A 16 -8.50 6.40 7.26
CA VAL A 16 -9.25 7.33 6.39
C VAL A 16 -8.42 8.60 6.11
N PHE A 17 -7.62 9.04 7.09
CA PHE A 17 -6.73 10.19 6.94
C PHE A 17 -5.75 9.96 5.79
N ASP A 18 -5.08 8.81 5.79
CA ASP A 18 -4.09 8.48 4.76
C ASP A 18 -4.74 8.30 3.39
N THR A 19 -5.96 7.76 3.34
CA THR A 19 -6.73 7.67 2.09
C THR A 19 -7.00 9.05 1.49
N VAL A 20 -7.44 10.03 2.31
CA VAL A 20 -7.69 11.40 1.84
C VAL A 20 -6.40 12.04 1.34
N VAL A 21 -5.33 11.98 2.12
CA VAL A 21 -4.03 12.57 1.76
C VAL A 21 -3.44 11.92 0.50
N ALA A 22 -3.64 10.61 0.31
CA ALA A 22 -3.21 9.91 -0.90
C ALA A 22 -3.90 10.42 -2.17
N TYR A 23 -5.21 10.65 -2.12
CA TYR A 23 -5.95 11.23 -3.24
C TYR A 23 -5.51 12.68 -3.51
N ASP A 24 -5.42 13.51 -2.46
CA ASP A 24 -4.96 14.90 -2.59
C ASP A 24 -3.49 14.99 -3.05
N GLY A 25 -2.69 13.96 -2.74
CA GLY A 25 -1.31 13.77 -3.22
C GLY A 25 -1.20 13.29 -4.66
N GLY A 26 -2.32 13.01 -5.34
CA GLY A 26 -2.37 12.72 -6.77
C GLY A 26 -2.41 11.24 -7.14
N ALA A 27 -2.82 10.35 -6.22
CA ALA A 27 -3.24 9.00 -6.59
C ALA A 27 -4.57 9.04 -7.37
N ASP A 28 -4.69 8.23 -8.43
CA ASP A 28 -5.94 8.13 -9.18
C ASP A 28 -6.91 7.14 -8.53
N ILE A 29 -6.37 6.08 -7.91
CA ILE A 29 -7.12 5.06 -7.18
C ILE A 29 -6.32 4.66 -5.94
N VAL A 30 -6.99 4.65 -4.79
CA VAL A 30 -6.46 4.12 -3.53
C VAL A 30 -7.24 2.85 -3.16
N SER A 31 -6.51 1.75 -2.95
CA SER A 31 -7.07 0.49 -2.47
C SER A 31 -6.45 0.14 -1.12
N GLY A 32 -7.25 0.20 -0.05
CA GLY A 32 -6.80 -0.05 1.33
C GLY A 32 -6.99 -1.49 1.78
N TYR A 33 -5.98 -2.02 2.46
CA TYR A 33 -5.98 -3.33 3.12
C TYR A 33 -5.54 -3.15 4.57
N GLY A 34 -6.39 -3.57 5.51
CA GLY A 34 -6.08 -3.55 6.95
C GLY A 34 -5.68 -4.95 7.45
N GLY A 35 -5.14 -4.98 8.67
CA GLY A 35 -4.72 -6.21 9.35
C GLY A 35 -3.52 -6.88 8.70
N LEU A 36 -2.64 -6.09 8.07
CA LEU A 36 -1.47 -6.64 7.40
C LEU A 36 -0.39 -7.05 8.38
N THR A 37 0.26 -8.16 8.02
CA THR A 37 1.37 -8.76 8.74
C THR A 37 2.46 -9.16 7.76
N PRO A 38 3.70 -9.39 8.22
CA PRO A 38 4.77 -9.90 7.37
C PRO A 38 4.38 -11.17 6.60
N ASP A 39 3.57 -12.04 7.20
CA ASP A 39 3.17 -13.31 6.58
C ASP A 39 2.18 -13.15 5.42
N ASN A 40 1.41 -12.07 5.38
CA ASN A 40 0.31 -11.89 4.42
C ASN A 40 0.55 -10.81 3.36
N VAL A 41 1.59 -9.97 3.52
CA VAL A 41 1.85 -8.83 2.62
C VAL A 41 2.47 -9.24 1.29
N GLY A 42 3.27 -10.31 1.27
CA GLY A 42 4.01 -10.77 0.08
C GLY A 42 3.15 -10.91 -1.18
N PRO A 43 2.01 -11.65 -1.14
CA PRO A 43 1.12 -11.77 -2.30
C PRO A 43 0.55 -10.44 -2.82
N LEU A 44 0.37 -9.42 -1.97
CA LEU A 44 -0.06 -8.09 -2.40
C LEU A 44 1.06 -7.34 -3.14
N VAL A 45 2.30 -7.46 -2.64
CA VAL A 45 3.49 -6.91 -3.30
C VAL A 45 3.70 -7.57 -4.65
N ASP A 46 3.59 -8.89 -4.74
CA ASP A 46 3.66 -9.65 -6.00
C ASP A 46 2.66 -9.12 -7.04
N GLY A 47 1.41 -8.90 -6.60
CA GLY A 47 0.37 -8.28 -7.41
C GLY A 47 0.72 -6.88 -7.91
N ALA A 48 1.43 -6.09 -7.11
CA ALA A 48 1.88 -4.75 -7.50
C ALA A 48 3.07 -4.77 -8.49
N ILE A 49 3.99 -5.75 -8.38
CA ILE A 49 5.24 -5.77 -9.17
C ILE A 49 5.15 -6.54 -10.49
N PHE A 50 4.29 -7.57 -10.58
CA PHE A 50 4.23 -8.48 -11.73
C PHE A 50 3.14 -8.15 -12.76
N THR A 51 2.27 -7.18 -12.48
CA THR A 51 1.07 -6.91 -13.29
C THR A 51 1.23 -5.78 -14.32
N ARG A 52 2.34 -5.03 -14.29
CA ARG A 52 2.62 -3.93 -15.22
C ARG A 52 3.98 -4.06 -15.90
N ALA A 53 4.03 -3.66 -17.17
CA ALA A 53 5.25 -3.61 -17.96
C ALA A 53 6.29 -2.66 -17.32
N PRO A 54 7.61 -2.89 -17.50
CA PRO A 54 8.66 -2.10 -16.84
C PRO A 54 8.49 -0.58 -16.96
N LYS A 55 8.11 -0.08 -18.16
CA LYS A 55 7.89 1.35 -18.39
C LYS A 55 6.73 1.94 -17.60
N ASP A 56 5.76 1.13 -17.18
CA ASP A 56 4.53 1.56 -16.52
C ASP A 56 4.54 1.33 -15.00
N LYS A 57 5.55 0.60 -14.48
CA LYS A 57 5.66 0.24 -13.06
C LYS A 57 5.62 1.45 -12.12
N HIS A 58 6.18 2.59 -12.54
CA HIS A 58 6.17 3.83 -11.77
C HIS A 58 4.76 4.38 -11.48
N ASN A 59 3.72 3.86 -12.14
CA ASN A 59 2.33 4.23 -11.86
C ASN A 59 1.69 3.36 -10.76
N THR A 60 2.42 2.43 -10.15
CA THR A 60 1.96 1.65 -8.98
C THR A 60 2.86 1.97 -7.80
N ALA A 61 2.26 2.30 -6.66
CA ALA A 61 2.97 2.55 -5.41
C ALA A 61 2.32 1.78 -4.26
N LEU A 62 3.11 1.53 -3.23
CA LEU A 62 2.71 0.93 -1.96
C LEU A 62 2.93 1.97 -0.86
N PHE A 63 2.00 2.09 0.07
CA PHE A 63 2.12 2.96 1.25
C PHE A 63 1.86 2.14 2.51
N ILE A 64 2.81 2.12 3.44
CA ILE A 64 2.72 1.37 4.70
C ILE A 64 2.32 2.32 5.83
N SER A 65 1.39 1.87 6.66
CA SER A 65 0.75 2.69 7.71
C SER A 65 0.27 1.86 8.90
N GLY A 66 -0.39 2.53 9.83
CA GLY A 66 -1.00 1.98 11.03
C GLY A 66 -0.42 2.56 12.32
N SER A 67 -1.11 2.32 13.41
CA SER A 67 -0.83 2.96 14.70
C SER A 67 0.42 2.44 15.42
N ASN A 68 0.91 1.25 15.07
CA ASN A 68 2.08 0.64 15.69
C ASN A 68 3.34 0.77 14.80
N LEU A 69 4.27 1.61 15.23
CA LEU A 69 5.53 1.87 14.52
C LEU A 69 6.34 0.60 14.26
N VAL A 70 6.47 -0.28 15.25
CA VAL A 70 7.29 -1.51 15.11
C VAL A 70 6.65 -2.44 14.10
N ALA A 71 5.33 -2.62 14.16
CA ALA A 71 4.61 -3.44 13.18
C ALA A 71 4.76 -2.89 11.75
N GLY A 72 4.72 -1.56 11.58
CA GLY A 72 4.95 -0.93 10.28
C GLY A 72 6.39 -1.11 9.77
N GLN A 73 7.39 -1.08 10.65
CA GLN A 73 8.78 -1.37 10.31
C GLN A 73 8.97 -2.84 9.91
N ASP A 74 8.40 -3.77 10.66
CA ASP A 74 8.44 -5.19 10.35
C ASP A 74 7.81 -5.46 8.98
N LEU A 75 6.65 -4.85 8.70
CA LEU A 75 5.97 -4.96 7.42
C LEU A 75 6.78 -4.39 6.24
N LEU A 76 7.54 -3.31 6.46
CA LEU A 76 8.41 -2.72 5.44
C LEU A 76 9.59 -3.63 5.07
N THR A 77 10.05 -4.46 6.00
CA THR A 77 11.18 -5.37 5.81
C THR A 77 10.81 -6.77 5.33
N ALA A 78 9.51 -7.08 5.27
CA ALA A 78 8.97 -8.39 4.93
C ALA A 78 9.20 -8.78 3.46
#